data_AF-A0A1Z8RDW7-F1
#
_entry.id   AF-A0A1Z8RDW7-F1
#
_cell.length_a   1.000
_cell.length_b   1.000
_cell.length_c   1.000
_cell.angle_alpha   90.00
_cell.angle_beta   90.00
_cell.angle_gamma   90.00
#
_symmetry.space_group_name_H-M   'P 1'
#
loop_
_entity.id
_entity.type
_entity.pdbx_description
1 polymer ?
#
loop_
_entity_poly.entity_id
_entity_poly.type
_entity_poly.pdbx_seq_one_letter_code
_entity_poly.pdbx_strand_id
1 'polypeptide(L)'
;MQSFKVFTKRIYAIFYVLYNLWLVSAFLIFFNKGFKFSQDLPWFFLFTTILFIAWLIKFLSTNDKKILFYADITPGEIWIYILIFLLVSIWMVFGSVTINSLQ
;
A
#
# COMPACT_ATOMS: atom_id res chain seq x y z
N MET A 1 -6.27 -23.02 13.47
CA MET A 1 -5.97 -21.73 14.15
C MET A 1 -4.69 -21.06 13.65
N GLN A 2 -3.57 -21.76 13.49
CA GLN A 2 -2.30 -21.18 13.01
C GLN A 2 -2.34 -20.72 11.55
N SER A 3 -3.00 -21.49 10.67
CA SER A 3 -3.20 -21.12 9.26
C SER A 3 -3.93 -19.77 9.09
N PHE A 4 -4.97 -19.52 9.89
CA PHE A 4 -5.72 -18.26 9.86
C PHE A 4 -4.86 -17.04 10.26
N LYS A 5 -3.98 -17.21 11.25
CA LYS A 5 -3.04 -16.16 11.69
C LYS A 5 -2.05 -15.80 10.57
N VAL A 6 -1.47 -16.80 9.91
CA VAL A 6 -0.54 -16.61 8.79
C VAL A 6 -1.26 -15.95 7.60
N PHE A 7 -2.46 -16.40 7.28
CA PHE A 7 -3.29 -15.82 6.22
C PHE A 7 -3.59 -14.33 6.47
N THR A 8 -4.02 -13.97 7.68
CA THR A 8 -4.32 -12.58 8.06
C THR A 8 -3.08 -11.69 7.91
N LYS A 9 -1.91 -12.17 8.34
CA LYS A 9 -0.62 -11.47 8.20
C LYS A 9 -0.24 -11.21 6.74
N ARG A 10 -0.39 -12.21 5.88
CA ARG A 10 -0.09 -12.11 4.44
C ARG A 10 -1.03 -11.16 3.72
N ILE A 11 -2.34 -11.23 4.01
CA ILE A 11 -3.31 -10.28 3.47
C ILE A 11 -2.95 -8.85 3.87
N TYR A 12 -2.65 -8.63 5.15
CA TYR A 12 -2.25 -7.30 5.61
C TYR A 12 -1.02 -6.79 4.86
N ALA A 13 0.01 -7.64 4.67
CA ALA A 13 1.22 -7.26 3.93
C ALA A 13 0.91 -6.91 2.46
N ILE A 14 0.07 -7.69 1.78
CA ILE A 14 -0.37 -7.39 0.41
C ILE A 14 -1.12 -6.05 0.38
N PHE A 15 -2.07 -5.86 1.29
CA PHE A 15 -2.86 -4.63 1.36
C PHE A 15 -1.98 -3.41 1.66
N TYR A 16 -0.97 -3.56 2.52
CA TYR A 16 0.02 -2.53 2.82
C TYR A 16 0.80 -2.13 1.56
N VAL A 17 1.26 -3.09 0.75
CA VAL A 17 1.94 -2.80 -0.52
C VAL A 17 1.00 -2.07 -1.49
N LEU A 18 -0.24 -2.53 -1.64
CA LEU A 18 -1.24 -1.88 -2.49
C LEU A 18 -1.55 -0.44 -2.04
N TYR A 19 -1.64 -0.20 -0.73
CA TYR A 19 -1.81 1.15 -0.18
C TYR A 19 -0.64 2.08 -0.55
N ASN A 20 0.60 1.59 -0.46
CA ASN A 20 1.76 2.38 -0.86
C ASN A 20 1.78 2.66 -2.36
N LEU A 21 1.38 1.71 -3.20
CA LEU A 21 1.21 1.94 -4.64
C LEU A 21 0.11 2.96 -4.94
N TRP A 22 -1.00 2.89 -4.20
CA TRP A 22 -2.05 3.90 -4.27
C TRP A 22 -1.52 5.30 -3.88
N LEU A 23 -0.69 5.42 -2.83
CA LEU A 23 -0.04 6.69 -2.48
C LEU A 23 0.84 7.21 -3.62
N VAL A 24 1.66 6.36 -4.24
CA VAL A 24 2.48 6.76 -5.39
C VAL A 24 1.59 7.31 -6.51
N SER A 25 0.48 6.63 -6.82
CA SER A 25 -0.49 7.09 -7.81
C SER A 25 -1.13 8.43 -7.42
N ALA A 26 -1.54 8.58 -6.16
CA ALA A 26 -2.11 9.83 -5.64
C ALA A 26 -1.12 10.99 -5.76
N PHE A 27 0.15 10.79 -5.40
CA PHE A 27 1.19 11.80 -5.56
C PHE A 27 1.37 12.21 -7.03
N LEU A 28 1.44 11.26 -7.97
CA LEU A 28 1.54 11.57 -9.40
C LEU A 28 0.35 12.41 -9.90
N ILE A 29 -0.86 12.11 -9.44
CA ILE A 29 -2.05 12.89 -9.78
C ILE A 29 -1.94 14.31 -9.21
N PHE A 30 -1.55 14.46 -7.95
CA PHE A 30 -1.40 15.77 -7.30
C PHE A 30 -0.33 16.62 -7.96
N PHE A 31 0.79 16.03 -8.37
CA PHE A 31 1.84 16.74 -9.11
C PHE A 31 1.36 17.23 -10.49
N ASN A 32 0.58 16.42 -11.21
CA ASN A 32 0.14 16.75 -12.56
C ASN A 32 -1.07 17.70 -12.60
N LYS A 33 -2.04 17.52 -11.69
CA LYS A 33 -3.34 18.23 -11.71
C LYS A 33 -3.52 19.23 -10.57
N GLY A 34 -2.57 19.28 -9.63
CA GLY A 34 -2.73 19.98 -8.35
C GLY A 34 -3.57 19.20 -7.34
N PHE A 35 -3.38 19.50 -6.06
CA PHE A 35 -4.16 18.91 -4.96
C PHE A 35 -5.44 19.70 -4.71
N LYS A 36 -6.60 19.03 -4.78
CA LYS A 36 -7.92 19.60 -4.51
C LYS A 36 -8.44 19.08 -3.18
N PHE A 37 -8.24 19.87 -2.13
CA PHE A 37 -8.54 19.49 -0.74
C PHE A 37 -9.92 18.83 -0.56
N SER A 38 -11.00 19.44 -1.09
CA SER A 38 -12.36 18.92 -0.91
C SER A 38 -12.64 17.59 -1.62
N GLN A 39 -11.87 17.25 -2.65
CA GLN A 39 -12.05 16.02 -3.43
C GLN A 39 -11.05 14.94 -3.01
N ASP A 40 -9.79 15.30 -2.80
CA ASP A 40 -8.69 14.35 -2.59
C ASP A 40 -8.54 13.93 -1.12
N LEU A 41 -8.80 14.85 -0.19
CA LEU A 41 -8.65 14.58 1.24
C LEU A 41 -9.61 13.49 1.75
N PRO A 42 -10.90 13.45 1.37
CA PRO A 42 -11.79 12.35 1.75
C PRO A 42 -11.27 10.98 1.31
N TRP A 43 -10.69 10.88 0.12
CA TRP A 43 -10.07 9.63 -0.35
C TRP A 43 -8.89 9.23 0.52
N PHE A 44 -8.02 10.19 0.85
CA PHE A 44 -6.89 9.92 1.74
C PHE A 44 -7.34 9.36 3.09
N PHE A 45 -8.31 10.00 3.74
CA PHE A 45 -8.87 9.49 4.99
C PHE A 45 -9.50 8.10 4.83
N LEU A 46 -10.24 7.86 3.75
CA LEU A 46 -10.87 6.57 3.50
C LEU A 46 -9.84 5.45 3.37
N PHE A 47 -8.83 5.60 2.51
CA PHE A 47 -7.81 4.57 2.29
C PHE A 47 -6.94 4.34 3.52
N THR A 48 -6.53 5.41 4.22
CA THR A 48 -5.77 5.29 5.48
C THR A 48 -6.60 4.62 6.58
N THR A 49 -7.90 4.91 6.67
CA THR A 49 -8.81 4.26 7.64
C THR A 49 -8.95 2.77 7.35
N ILE A 50 -9.09 2.38 6.08
CA ILE A 50 -9.15 0.96 5.71
C ILE A 50 -7.84 0.26 6.07
N LEU A 51 -6.68 0.89 5.81
CA LEU A 51 -5.39 0.34 6.23
C LEU A 51 -5.31 0.16 7.75
N PHE A 52 -5.78 1.15 8.51
CA PHE A 52 -5.83 1.07 9.97
C PHE A 52 -6.74 -0.06 10.46
N ILE A 53 -7.91 -0.25 9.86
CA ILE A 53 -8.81 -1.36 10.19
C ILE A 53 -8.16 -2.71 9.87
N ALA A 54 -7.51 -2.84 8.70
CA ALA A 54 -6.79 -4.06 8.32
C ALA A 54 -5.65 -4.38 9.31
N TRP A 55 -4.92 -3.35 9.74
CA TRP A 55 -3.90 -3.49 10.78
C TRP A 55 -4.51 -3.93 12.11
N LEU A 56 -5.64 -3.33 12.52
CA LEU A 56 -6.34 -3.68 13.75
C LEU A 56 -6.79 -5.14 13.75
N ILE A 57 -7.37 -5.63 12.64
CA ILE A 57 -7.76 -7.03 12.46
C ILE A 57 -6.54 -7.95 12.60
N LYS A 58 -5.42 -7.59 11.95
CA LYS A 58 -4.16 -8.34 12.05
C LYS A 58 -3.62 -8.35 13.48
N PHE A 59 -3.67 -7.22 14.18
CA PHE A 59 -3.25 -7.10 15.56
C PHE A 59 -4.10 -7.98 16.49
N LEU A 60 -5.43 -7.90 16.41
CA LEU A 60 -6.34 -8.70 17.25
C LEU A 60 -6.24 -10.20 16.97
N SER A 61 -6.05 -10.60 15.70
CA SER A 61 -5.94 -12.02 15.31
C SER A 61 -4.61 -12.65 15.70
N THR A 62 -3.52 -11.88 15.71
CA THR A 62 -2.16 -12.43 15.78
C THR A 62 -1.27 -11.88 16.90
N ASN A 63 -1.75 -10.89 17.67
CA ASN A 63 -0.99 -10.13 18.67
C ASN A 63 0.27 -9.44 18.12
N ASP A 64 0.40 -9.35 16.80
CA ASP A 64 1.55 -8.75 16.15
C ASP A 64 1.36 -7.24 15.99
N LYS A 65 2.18 -6.48 16.71
CA LYS A 65 2.13 -5.01 16.78
C LYS A 65 2.84 -4.30 15.62
N LYS A 66 3.61 -5.02 14.79
CA LYS A 66 4.38 -4.37 13.72
C LYS A 66 3.45 -3.77 12.66
N ILE A 67 3.70 -2.52 12.29
CA ILE A 67 2.90 -1.76 11.32
C ILE A 67 3.36 -2.04 9.88
N LEU A 68 4.66 -2.20 9.62
CA LEU A 68 5.19 -2.42 8.27
C LEU A 68 4.88 -3.84 7.76
N PHE A 69 5.67 -4.80 8.23
CA PHE A 69 5.49 -6.23 7.96
C PHE A 69 5.38 -7.00 9.27
N TYR A 70 4.80 -8.20 9.22
CA TYR A 70 4.65 -9.06 10.40
C TYR A 70 5.99 -9.59 10.92
N ALA A 71 6.05 -9.94 12.20
CA ALA A 71 7.30 -10.18 12.91
C ALA A 71 8.09 -11.41 12.43
N ASP A 72 7.38 -12.44 12.00
CA ASP A 72 7.83 -13.75 11.56
C ASP A 72 7.92 -13.87 10.02
N ILE A 73 7.89 -12.74 9.30
CA ILE A 73 8.08 -12.74 7.85
C ILE A 73 9.52 -13.17 7.51
N THR A 74 9.66 -13.99 6.47
CA THR A 74 11.00 -14.35 6.00
C THR A 74 11.62 -13.18 5.21
N PRO A 75 12.96 -13.00 5.27
CA PRO A 75 13.61 -11.95 4.50
C PRO A 75 13.32 -12.03 2.99
N GLY A 76 13.20 -13.24 2.44
CA GLY A 76 12.85 -13.46 1.03
C GLY A 76 11.47 -12.94 0.67
N GLU A 77 10.46 -13.13 1.53
CA GLU A 77 9.12 -12.58 1.31
C GLU A 77 9.12 -11.05 1.34
N ILE A 78 9.87 -10.42 2.27
CA ILE A 78 10.03 -8.96 2.29
C ILE A 78 10.61 -8.47 0.95
N TRP A 79 11.67 -9.12 0.46
CA TRP A 79 12.29 -8.75 -0.81
C TRP A 79 11.33 -8.83 -1.99
N ILE A 80 10.48 -9.86 -2.04
CA ILE A 80 9.44 -9.97 -3.08
C ILE A 80 8.48 -8.78 -3.02
N TYR A 81 7.99 -8.41 -1.83
CA TYR A 81 7.09 -7.26 -1.68
C TYR A 81 7.74 -5.95 -2.09
N ILE A 82 9.00 -5.72 -1.68
CA ILE A 82 9.77 -4.53 -2.06
C ILE A 82 10.00 -4.49 -3.57
N LEU A 83 10.35 -5.63 -4.18
CA LEU A 83 10.63 -5.72 -5.61
C LEU A 83 9.35 -5.46 -6.43
N ILE A 84 8.21 -6.03 -6.02
CA ILE A 84 6.91 -5.74 -6.63
C ILE A 84 6.57 -4.25 -6.49
N PHE A 85 6.73 -3.68 -5.30
CA PHE A 85 6.48 -2.27 -5.06
C PHE A 85 7.33 -1.38 -5.97
N LEU A 86 8.64 -1.66 -6.08
CA LEU A 86 9.56 -0.91 -6.92
C LEU A 86 9.21 -1.02 -8.40
N LEU A 87 9.03 -2.24 -8.92
CA LEU A 87 8.71 -2.46 -10.34
C LEU A 87 7.41 -1.76 -10.75
N VAL A 88 6.35 -1.91 -9.95
CA VAL A 88 5.05 -1.32 -10.25
C VAL A 88 5.09 0.21 -10.09
N SER A 89 5.79 0.73 -9.07
CA SER A 89 5.96 2.17 -8.90
C SER A 89 6.72 2.80 -10.08
N ILE A 90 7.82 2.17 -10.50
CA ILE A 90 8.60 2.60 -11.66
C ILE A 90 7.71 2.62 -12.91
N TRP A 91 6.93 1.57 -13.15
CA TRP A 91 5.99 1.52 -14.27
C TRP A 91 4.97 2.66 -14.19
N MET A 92 4.35 2.90 -13.02
CA MET A 92 3.38 4.00 -12.84
C MET A 92 4.00 5.37 -13.19
N VAL A 93 5.23 5.63 -12.75
CA VAL A 93 5.93 6.89 -13.06
C VAL A 93 6.16 7.01 -14.56
N PHE A 94 6.78 6.01 -15.21
CA PHE A 94 7.04 6.05 -16.66
C PHE A 94 5.75 6.18 -17.48
N GLY A 95 4.72 5.43 -17.13
CA GLY A 95 3.41 5.52 -17.78
C GLY A 95 2.81 6.92 -17.68
N SER A 96 2.90 7.56 -16.51
CA SER A 96 2.42 8.94 -16.33
C SER A 96 3.19 9.96 -17.18
N VAL A 97 4.52 9.82 -17.27
CA VAL A 97 5.38 10.70 -18.08
C VAL A 97 5.05 10.56 -19.57
N THR A 98 4.95 9.32 -20.07
CA THR A 98 4.62 9.07 -21.48
C THR A 98 3.25 9.64 -21.87
N ILE A 99 2.24 9.49 -21.01
CA ILE A 99 0.89 10.04 -21.27
C ILE A 99 0.92 11.56 -21.30
N ASN A 100 1.60 12.21 -20.34
CA ASN A 100 1.70 13.67 -20.30
C ASN A 100 2.48 14.25 -21.48
N SER A 101 3.46 13.54 -22.04
CA SER A 101 4.19 13.99 -23.23
C SER A 101 3.40 13.92 -24.53
N LEU A 102 2.25 13.22 -24.52
CA LEU A 102 1.36 13.07 -25.68
C LEU A 102 0.17 14.05 -25.68
N GLN A 103 -0.01 14.82 -24.59
CA GLN A 103 -1.02 15.87 -24.46
C GLN A 103 -0.42 17.25 -24.72
#